data_AF-A0A1Z4V4H3-F1
#
_entry.id   AF-A0A1Z4V4H3-F1
#
_cell.length_a   1.000
_cell.length_b   1.000
_cell.length_c   1.000
_cell.angle_alpha   90.00
_cell.angle_beta   90.00
_cell.angle_gamma   90.00
#
_symmetry.space_group_name_H-M   'P 1'
#
loop_
_entity.id
_entity.type
_entity.pdbx_description
1 polymer ?
#
loop_
_entity_poly.entity_id
_entity_poly.type
_entity_poly.pdbx_seq_one_letter_code
_entity_poly.pdbx_strand_id
1 'polypeptide(L)' 'MSLYRLIYSSYGQSNLGYHDLKDIMEKSEKNNQFDGVAGLLCYGDSVFLQILEGDRYILQ' A
#
# COMPACT_ATOMS: atom_id res chain seq x y z
N MET A 1 11.87 -6.72 -17.85
CA MET A 1 11.23 -6.68 -16.52
C MET A 1 12.33 -6.49 -15.50
N SER A 2 12.18 -5.49 -14.63
CA SER A 2 13.16 -5.18 -13.58
C SER A 2 12.36 -4.95 -12.30
N LEU A 3 12.90 -5.44 -11.18
CA LEU A 3 12.29 -5.27 -9.87
C LEU A 3 12.55 -3.84 -9.37
N TYR A 4 11.50 -3.15 -8.94
CA TYR A 4 11.55 -1.81 -8.35
C TYR A 4 10.94 -1.83 -6.95
N ARG A 5 11.32 -0.84 -6.14
CA ARG A 5 10.71 -0.57 -4.84
C ARG A 5 10.28 0.89 -4.77
N LEU A 6 9.02 1.12 -4.41
CA LEU A 6 8.46 2.44 -4.12
C LEU A 6 8.20 2.52 -2.61
N ILE A 7 8.73 3.56 -1.97
CA ILE A 7 8.50 3.85 -0.56
C ILE A 7 7.89 5.24 -0.46
N TYR A 8 6.74 5.34 0.20
CA TYR A 8 6.08 6.63 0.40
C TYR A 8 5.38 6.70 1.75
N SER A 9 5.11 7.93 2.16
CA SER A 9 4.29 8.23 3.33
C SER A 9 3.15 9.17 2.95
N SER A 10 2.01 9.03 3.62
CA SER A 10 0.87 9.92 3.47
C SER A 10 0.17 10.16 4.81
N TYR A 11 -0.68 11.17 4.88
CA TYR A 11 -1.51 11.43 6.05
C TYR A 11 -2.89 10.78 5.86
N GLY A 12 -3.37 10.09 6.90
CA GLY A 12 -4.75 9.62 6.98
C GLY A 12 -5.72 10.76 7.28
N GLN A 13 -6.97 10.59 6.87
CA GLN A 13 -8.02 11.54 7.23
C GLN A 13 -8.34 11.44 8.73
N SER A 14 -8.81 12.54 9.32
CA SER A 14 -9.08 12.66 10.76
C SER A 14 -10.18 11.74 11.28
N ASN A 15 -11.02 11.18 10.41
CA ASN A 15 -12.08 10.23 10.73
C ASN A 15 -11.76 8.78 10.33
N LEU A 16 -10.50 8.47 10.01
CA LEU A 16 -10.10 7.14 9.60
C LEU A 16 -10.28 6.12 10.75
N GLY A 17 -11.12 5.12 10.52
CA GLY A 17 -11.39 4.04 11.45
C GLY A 17 -10.76 2.70 11.04
N TYR A 18 -10.92 1.70 11.91
CA TYR A 18 -10.42 0.35 11.66
C TYR A 18 -11.03 -0.31 10.41
N HIS A 19 -12.30 -0.01 10.10
CA HIS A 19 -12.95 -0.57 8.92
C HIS A 19 -12.32 -0.02 7.63
N ASP A 20 -11.96 1.27 7.61
CA ASP A 20 -11.25 1.86 6.47
C ASP A 20 -9.87 1.21 6.25
N LEU A 21 -9.15 0.92 7.34
CA LEU A 21 -7.87 0.19 7.27
C LEU A 21 -8.05 -1.22 6.70
N LYS A 22 -9.09 -1.94 7.14
CA LYS A 22 -9.41 -3.28 6.63
C LYS A 22 -9.76 -3.24 5.15
N ASP A 23 -10.56 -2.28 4.72
CA ASP A 23 -10.94 -2.08 3.32
C ASP A 23 -9.72 -1.75 2.44
N ILE A 24 -8.78 -0.95 2.94
CA ILE A 24 -7.50 -0.68 2.25
C ILE A 24 -6.71 -1.97 2.09
N MET A 25 -6.57 -2.77 3.14
CA MET A 25 -5.84 -4.03 3.11
C MET A 25 -6.48 -5.04 2.14
N GLU A 26 -7.80 -5.23 2.19
CA GLU A 26 -8.51 -6.18 1.31
C GLU A 26 -8.36 -5.81 -0.17
N LYS A 27 -8.47 -4.52 -0.51
CA LYS A 27 -8.24 -4.04 -1.88
C LYS A 27 -6.78 -4.21 -2.30
N SER A 28 -5.85 -3.89 -1.41
CA SER A 28 -4.41 -3.99 -1.68
C SER A 28 -4.01 -5.44 -1.92
N GLU A 29 -4.41 -6.38 -1.06
CA GLU A 29 -4.09 -7.80 -1.22
C GLU A 29 -4.60 -8.35 -2.55
N LYS A 30 -5.87 -8.07 -2.90
CA LYS A 30 -6.47 -8.55 -4.15
C LYS A 30 -5.75 -8.01 -5.39
N ASN A 31 -5.52 -6.70 -5.46
CA ASN A 31 -4.93 -6.08 -6.64
C ASN A 31 -3.43 -6.40 -6.74
N ASN A 32 -2.71 -6.32 -5.62
CA ASN A 32 -1.28 -6.60 -5.59
C ASN A 32 -0.99 -8.05 -5.98
N GLN A 33 -1.83 -9.01 -5.54
CA GLN A 33 -1.68 -10.41 -5.96
C GLN A 33 -1.85 -10.57 -7.48
N PHE A 34 -2.83 -9.88 -8.07
CA PHE A 34 -3.07 -9.93 -9.51
C PHE A 34 -1.92 -9.30 -10.31
N ASP A 35 -1.37 -8.19 -9.82
CA ASP A 35 -0.30 -7.43 -10.49
C ASP A 35 1.13 -7.91 -10.14
N GLY A 36 1.26 -8.93 -9.28
CA GLY A 36 2.56 -9.45 -8.86
C GLY A 36 3.35 -8.49 -7.97
N VAL A 37 2.67 -7.68 -7.17
CA VAL A 37 3.24 -6.72 -6.23
C VAL A 37 3.27 -7.32 -4.82
N ALA A 38 4.37 -7.12 -4.11
CA ALA A 38 4.52 -7.43 -2.69
C ALA A 38 4.75 -6.14 -1.90
N GLY A 39 4.64 -6.18 -0.57
CA GLY A 39 4.88 -4.98 0.22
C GLY A 39 4.44 -5.03 1.67
N LEU A 40 4.42 -3.84 2.27
CA LEU A 40 4.01 -3.56 3.64
C LEU A 40 3.26 -2.24 3.69
N LEU A 41 2.18 -2.20 4.47
CA LEU A 41 1.52 -0.96 4.88
C LEU A 41 1.55 -0.86 6.40
N CYS A 42 2.07 0.25 6.92
CA CYS A 42 2.00 0.61 8.33
C CYS A 42 1.13 1.85 8.50
N TYR A 43 0.34 1.87 9.57
CA TYR A 43 -0.44 3.03 9.97
C TYR A 43 -0.26 3.28 11.47
N GLY A 44 0.02 4.53 11.83
CA GLY A 44 0.16 5.00 13.21
C GLY A 44 0.21 6.52 13.26
N ASP A 45 -0.34 7.12 14.32
CA ASP A 45 -0.37 8.59 14.51
C ASP A 45 -0.85 9.39 13.28
N SER A 46 -1.92 8.91 12.64
CA SER A 46 -2.50 9.52 11.42
C SER A 46 -1.54 9.54 10.21
N VAL A 47 -0.47 8.75 10.24
CA VAL A 47 0.49 8.62 9.14
C VAL A 47 0.47 7.19 8.60
N PHE A 48 0.46 7.08 7.28
CA PHE A 48 0.74 5.85 6.56
C PHE A 48 2.20 5.83 6.10
N LEU A 49 2.82 4.66 6.20
CA LEU A 49 4.08 4.34 5.54
C LEU A 49 3.85 3.09 4.70
N GLN A 50 4.10 3.18 3.40
CA GLN A 50 3.88 2.07 2.47
C GLN A 50 5.12 1.78 1.64
N ILE A 51 5.40 0.49 1.50
CA ILE A 51 6.48 -0.07 0.70
C ILE A 51 5.84 -1.03 -0.30
N LEU A 52 6.10 -0.83 -1.58
CA LEU A 52 5.64 -1.69 -2.68
C LEU A 52 6.84 -2.17 -3.51
N GLU A 53 6.88 -3.45 -3.82
CA GLU A 53 7.92 -4.10 -4.63
C GLU A 53 7.27 -4.87 -5.79
N GLY A 54 7.77 -4.67 -7.01
CA GLY A 54 7.12 -5.19 -8.23
C GLY A 54 7.77 -4.67 -9.52
N ASP A 55 7.14 -4.95 -10.67
CA ASP A 55 7.63 -4.45 -11.96
C ASP A 55 7.45 -2.93 -12.07
N ARG A 56 8.43 -2.25 -12.70
CA ARG A 56 8.42 -0.80 -12.90
C ARG A 56 7.13 -0.26 -13.49
N TYR A 57 6.50 -0.98 -14.44
CA TYR A 57 5.31 -0.48 -15.12
C TYR A 57 4.05 -0.57 -14.27
N ILE A 58 4.07 -1.39 -13.24
CA ILE A 58 2.99 -1.53 -12.27
C ILE A 58 3.10 -0.49 -11.15
N LEU A 59 4.33 -0.16 -10.71
CA LEU A 59 4.59 0.71 -9.56
C LEU A 59 4.59 2.23 -9.87
N GLN A 60 3.99 2.68 -10.99
CA GLN A 60 4.06 4.09 -11.43
C GLN A 60 2.92 4.95 -10.87
#